data_AF-A0A6A6UW39-F1
#
_entry.id   AF-A0A6A6UW39-F1
#
_cell.length_a   1.000
_cell.length_b   1.000
_cell.length_c   1.000
_cell.angle_alpha   90.00
_cell.angle_beta   90.00
_cell.angle_gamma   90.00
#
_symmetry.space_group_name_H-M   'P 1'
#
loop_
_entity.id
_entity.type
_entity.pdbx_description
1 polymer ?
#
loop_
_entity_poly.entity_id
_entity_poly.type
_entity_poly.pdbx_seq_one_letter_code
_entity_poly.pdbx_strand_id
1 'polypeptide(L)' 'YERREIAEIRWINGHDNPADAFTKATPNRALERFIDTNELSIRVEGSVQRAPE' A
#
# COMPACT_ATOMS: atom_id res chain seq x y z
N TYR A 1 12.23 -1.85 21.94
CA TYR A 1 11.85 -1.76 20.52
C TYR A 1 13.08 -1.31 19.76
N GLU A 2 13.70 -2.20 19.00
CA GLU A 2 14.93 -1.90 18.25
C GLU A 2 14.59 -1.12 16.98
N ARG A 3 15.23 0.02 16.77
CA ARG A 3 15.02 0.88 15.60
C ARG A 3 15.87 0.36 14.45
N ARG A 4 15.30 -0.46 13.57
CA ARG A 4 15.90 -0.76 12.26
C ARG A 4 15.70 0.44 11.35
N GLU A 5 16.78 0.96 10.77
CA GLU A 5 16.72 2.02 9.78
C GLU A 5 15.84 1.58 8.61
N ILE A 6 14.76 2.33 8.35
CA ILE A 6 13.90 2.10 7.19
C ILE A 6 14.67 2.63 5.98
N ALA A 7 15.37 1.74 5.28
CA ALA A 7 16.15 2.11 4.10
C ALA A 7 15.26 2.47 2.89
N GLU A 8 13.98 2.09 2.89
CA GLU A 8 13.05 2.33 1.79
C GLU A 8 11.62 2.46 2.29
N ILE A 9 10.96 3.58 1.96
CA ILE A 9 9.52 3.78 2.20
C ILE A 9 8.80 3.58 0.86
N ARG A 10 7.87 2.61 0.86
CA ARG A 10 6.98 2.31 -0.26
C ARG A 10 5.54 2.57 0.16
N TRP A 11 4.87 3.43 -0.59
CA TRP A 11 3.47 3.80 -0.40
C TRP A 11 2.58 2.95 -1.31
N ILE A 12 1.52 2.39 -0.77
CA ILE A 12 0.48 1.75 -1.60
C ILE A 12 -0.49 2.85 -2.03
N ASN A 13 -0.84 2.88 -3.31
CA ASN A 13 -1.87 3.80 -3.79
C ASN A 13 -3.19 3.56 -3.01
N GLY A 14 -3.79 4.62 -2.46
CA GLY A 14 -4.97 4.50 -1.60
C GLY A 14 -6.16 3.78 -2.26
N HIS A 15 -6.32 3.93 -3.58
CA HIS A 15 -7.38 3.23 -4.33
C HIS A 15 -7.19 1.71 -4.35
N ASP A 16 -5.94 1.26 -4.27
CA ASP A 16 -5.58 -0.16 -4.33
C ASP A 16 -5.18 -0.70 -2.95
N ASN A 17 -5.42 0.08 -1.89
CA ASN A 17 -5.12 -0.32 -0.52
C ASN A 17 -6.33 -0.97 0.14
N PRO A 18 -6.38 -2.30 0.33
CA PRO A 18 -7.52 -2.95 0.98
C PRO A 18 -7.73 -2.48 2.43
N ALA A 19 -6.66 -2.05 3.13
CA ALA A 19 -6.79 -1.50 4.49
C ALA A 19 -7.56 -0.17 4.51
N ASP A 20 -7.50 0.60 3.42
CA ASP A 20 -8.29 1.82 3.25
C ASP A 20 -9.79 1.48 3.17
N ALA A 21 -10.14 0.38 2.49
CA ALA A 21 -11.52 -0.11 2.42
C ALA A 21 -12.08 -0.56 3.78
N PHE A 22 -11.21 -1.09 4.65
CA PHE A 22 -11.61 -1.52 5.99
C PHE A 22 -11.74 -0.36 6.98
N THR A 23 -11.00 0.73 6.77
CA THR A 23 -10.98 1.89 7.67
C THR A 23 -11.89 3.03 7.22
N LYS A 24 -12.21 3.10 5.93
CA LYS A 24 -13.22 4.01 5.38
C LYS A 24 -14.56 3.31 5.21
N ALA A 25 -15.65 4.08 5.36
CA ALA A 25 -17.00 3.56 5.21
C ALA A 25 -17.36 3.13 3.76
N THR A 26 -16.50 3.44 2.79
CA THR A 26 -16.74 3.14 1.37
C THR A 26 -15.85 1.98 0.93
N PRO A 27 -16.41 0.87 0.40
CA PRO A 27 -15.60 -0.21 -0.16
C PRO A 27 -14.81 0.31 -1.38
N ASN A 28 -13.58 -0.15 -1.54
CA ASN A 28 -12.77 0.17 -2.72
C ASN A 28 -12.67 -1.04 -3.66
N ARG A 29 -12.26 -0.77 -4.90
CA ARG A 29 -12.12 -1.79 -5.95
C ARG A 29 -11.13 -2.90 -5.58
N ALA A 30 -10.15 -2.60 -4.72
CA ALA A 30 -9.23 -3.60 -4.19
C ALA A 30 -9.93 -4.62 -3.29
N LEU A 31 -10.83 -4.17 -2.40
CA LEU A 31 -11.63 -5.06 -1.56
C LEU A 31 -12.62 -5.88 -2.38
N GLU A 32 -13.30 -5.26 -3.35
CA GLU A 32 -14.23 -5.94 -4.25
C GLU A 32 -13.55 -7.11 -5.00
N ARG A 33 -12.41 -6.83 -5.66
CA ARG A 33 -11.62 -7.86 -6.35
C ARG A 33 -11.12 -8.95 -5.41
N PHE A 34 -10.68 -8.58 -4.20
CA PHE A 34 -10.22 -9.56 -3.24
C PHE A 34 -11.33 -10.52 -2.81
N ILE A 35 -12.57 -10.05 -2.67
CA ILE A 35 -13.72 -10.92 -2.36
C ILE A 35 -14.05 -11.83 -3.56
N ASP A 36 -14.05 -11.29 -4.78
CA ASP A 36 -14.47 -12.02 -5.97
C ASP A 36 -13.45 -13.06 -6.46
N THR A 37 -12.15 -12.73 -6.40
CA THR A 37 -11.10 -13.58 -7.00
C THR A 37 -10.10 -14.11 -5.98
N ASN A 38 -10.17 -13.68 -4.73
CA ASN A 38 -9.13 -13.92 -3.72
C ASN A 38 -7.75 -13.36 -4.11
N GLU A 39 -7.68 -12.48 -5.11
CA GLU A 39 -6.45 -11.87 -5.58
C GLU A 39 -6.45 -10.36 -5.32
N LEU A 40 -5.27 -9.82 -5.05
CA LEU A 40 -5.07 -8.39 -4.81
C LEU A 40 -3.94 -7.85 -5.69
N SER A 41 -4.25 -6.84 -6.50
CA SER A 41 -3.24 -6.09 -7.25
C SER A 41 -3.02 -4.74 -6.59
N ILE A 42 -1.83 -4.54 -6.01
CA ILE A 42 -1.45 -3.27 -5.38
C ILE A 42 -0.47 -2.50 -6.27
N ARG A 43 -0.72 -1.20 -6.44
CA ARG A 43 0.27 -0.28 -7.03
C ARG A 43 1.10 0.32 -5.91
N VAL A 44 2.42 0.19 -6.05
CA VAL A 44 3.39 0.63 -5.06
C VAL A 44 4.20 1.79 -5.62
N GLU A 45 4.15 2.93 -4.94
CA GLU A 45 4.93 4.13 -5.22
C GLU A 45 6.10 4.20 -4.22
N GLY A 46 7.35 4.16 -4.70
CA GLY A 46 8.53 4.22 -3.84
C GLY A 46 9.25 5.56 -3.93
N SER A 47 9.57 6.18 -2.80
CA SER A 47 10.49 7.31 -2.76
C SER A 47 11.89 6.83 -2.40
N VAL A 48 12.84 6.97 -3.33
CA VAL A 48 14.26 6.64 -3.09
C VAL A 48 15.01 7.93 -2.73
N GLN A 49 15.55 8.00 -1.52
CA GLN A 49 16.45 9.09 -1.14
C GLN A 49 17.86 8.73 -1.62
N ARG A 50 18.32 9.39 -2.70
CA ARG A 50 19.70 9.26 -3.18
C ARG A 50 20.57 10.26 -2.44
N ALA A 51 21.73 9.80 -1.94
CA ALA A 51 22.75 10.71 -1.42
C ALA A 51 23.29 11.57 -2.57
N PRO A 52 23.57 12.88 -2.36
CA PRO A 52 24.32 13.65 -3.33
C PRO A 52 25.74 13.08 -3.47
N GLU A 53 26.23 12.99 -4.71
CA GLU A 53 27.58 12.49 -5.06
C GLU A 53 28.70 13.32 -4.41
#